data_AF-X1N1Q1-F1
#
_entry.id   AF-X1N1Q1-F1
#
_cell.length_a   1.000
_cell.length_b   1.000
_cell.length_c   1.000
_cell.angle_alpha   90.00
_cell.angle_beta   90.00
_cell.angle_gamma   90.00
#
_symmetry.space_group_name_H-M   'P 1'
#
loop_
_entity.id
_entity.type
_entity.pdbx_description
1 polymer ?
#
loop_
_entity_poly.entity_id
_entity_poly.type
_entity_poly.pdbx_seq_one_letter_code
_entity_poly.pdbx_strand_id
1 'polypeptide(L)'
;GQLLSEKQTIVFTTRMKGLLLDVDYAEEEAQPCIRLFLKSGGEMIVAIDPTFEQYLYVTTSDTKKTAKLISKLELSERGRILKPKSVNAFKRTFLGSEVETVKVAFHHPKDMSRLRHAIRELPGVKEIYEFDIPSARRYLVDRGLTPMSGVSVSGKVEEEKGIKMLMLESPRA
;
A
#
# COMPACT_ATOMS: atom_id res chain seq x y z
N GLY A 1 -34.75 16.10 28.93
CA GLY A 1 -34.52 16.55 27.55
C GLY A 1 -33.06 16.87 27.40
N GLN A 2 -32.35 16.07 26.61
CA GLN A 2 -30.96 16.37 26.22
C GLN A 2 -30.84 15.84 24.79
N LEU A 3 -31.14 16.72 23.82
CA LEU A 3 -30.79 16.47 22.43
C LEU A 3 -29.27 16.58 22.35
N LEU A 4 -28.60 15.43 22.23
CA LEU A 4 -27.24 15.37 21.70
C LEU A 4 -27.36 15.72 20.21
N SER A 5 -26.88 16.91 19.84
CA SER A 5 -26.81 17.30 18.44
C SER A 5 -25.76 16.42 17.75
N GLU A 6 -26.20 15.48 16.93
CA GLU A 6 -25.33 14.87 15.92
C GLU A 6 -24.88 15.97 14.96
N LYS A 7 -23.60 16.36 15.07
CA LYS A 7 -22.98 17.21 14.06
C LYS A 7 -22.89 16.40 12.78
N GLN A 8 -23.82 16.66 11.86
CA GLN A 8 -23.79 16.14 10.50
C GLN A 8 -22.51 16.65 9.83
N THR A 9 -21.48 15.79 9.79
CA THR A 9 -20.22 16.11 9.15
C THR A 9 -20.46 16.07 7.65
N ILE A 10 -20.57 17.24 7.03
CA ILE A 10 -20.68 17.34 5.58
C ILE A 10 -19.31 16.96 5.01
N VAL A 11 -19.25 15.79 4.40
CA VAL A 11 -18.03 15.26 3.79
C VAL A 11 -17.92 15.85 2.39
N PHE A 12 -17.08 16.88 2.21
CA PHE A 12 -16.77 17.40 0.88
C PHE A 12 -15.48 16.76 0.35
N THR A 13 -15.57 15.99 -0.73
CA THR A 13 -14.40 15.55 -1.49
C THR A 13 -13.83 16.75 -2.25
N THR A 14 -12.56 17.07 -2.01
CA THR A 14 -11.86 18.16 -2.69
C THR A 14 -10.80 17.60 -3.63
N ARG A 15 -10.73 18.12 -4.86
CA ARG A 15 -9.62 17.87 -5.78
C ARG A 15 -8.60 19.00 -5.70
N MET A 16 -7.32 18.65 -5.56
CA MET A 16 -6.21 19.59 -5.43
C MET A 16 -5.10 19.24 -6.42
N LYS A 17 -4.40 20.26 -6.93
CA LYS A 17 -3.17 20.08 -7.71
C LYS A 17 -1.98 20.63 -6.93
N GLY A 18 -0.84 19.95 -6.99
CA GLY A 18 0.38 20.39 -6.32
C GLY A 18 1.63 19.76 -6.91
N LEU A 19 2.78 20.33 -6.60
CA LEU A 19 4.08 19.75 -6.89
C LEU A 19 4.38 18.66 -5.87
N LEU A 20 4.68 17.44 -6.33
CA LEU A 20 5.09 16.34 -5.45
C LEU A 20 6.53 16.53 -5.00
N LEU A 21 6.73 16.87 -3.73
CA LEU A 21 8.05 17.10 -3.15
C LEU A 21 8.66 15.82 -2.58
N ASP A 22 7.87 15.02 -1.86
CA ASP A 22 8.36 13.79 -1.24
C ASP A 22 7.21 12.78 -1.03
N VAL A 23 7.58 11.51 -0.85
CA VAL A 23 6.68 10.42 -0.46
C VAL A 23 7.36 9.55 0.58
N ASP A 24 6.66 9.29 1.68
CA ASP A 24 7.10 8.31 2.67
C ASP A 24 6.01 7.30 3.04
N TYR A 25 6.39 6.34 3.88
CA TYR A 25 5.48 5.40 4.51
C TYR A 25 5.60 5.57 6.02
N ALA A 26 4.54 6.12 6.63
CA ALA A 26 4.48 6.43 8.04
C ALA A 26 4.18 5.15 8.84
N GLU A 27 5.23 4.36 9.07
CA GLU A 27 5.14 3.02 9.67
C GLU A 27 4.74 3.02 11.16
N GLU A 28 5.09 4.06 11.91
CA GLU A 28 4.88 4.14 13.35
C GLU A 28 3.53 4.82 13.73
N GLU A 29 2.70 5.17 12.75
CA GLU A 29 1.36 5.72 12.98
C GLU A 29 0.40 4.63 13.47
N ALA A 30 -0.65 5.03 14.20
CA ALA A 30 -1.70 4.11 14.65
C ALA A 30 -2.31 3.32 13.49
N GLN A 31 -2.39 3.94 12.32
CA GLN A 31 -2.68 3.30 11.05
C GLN A 31 -1.55 3.62 10.05
N PRO A 32 -0.66 2.66 9.75
CA PRO A 32 0.41 2.85 8.78
C PRO A 32 -0.14 3.26 7.40
N CYS A 33 0.45 4.30 6.81
CA CYS A 33 -0.07 4.90 5.59
C CYS A 33 1.04 5.48 4.71
N ILE A 34 0.74 5.71 3.44
CA ILE A 34 1.59 6.51 2.55
C ILE A 34 1.26 7.98 2.75
N ARG A 35 2.27 8.84 2.81
CA ARG A 35 2.09 10.30 2.80
C ARG A 35 2.76 10.88 1.57
N LEU A 36 2.05 11.77 0.88
CA LEU A 36 2.56 12.57 -0.22
C LEU A 36 2.66 14.01 0.25
N PHE A 37 3.86 14.56 0.21
CA PHE A 37 4.11 15.95 0.56
C PHE A 37 4.01 16.81 -0.69
N LEU A 38 2.96 17.64 -0.76
CA LEU A 38 2.64 18.45 -1.92
C LEU A 38 2.81 19.93 -1.60
N LYS A 39 3.34 20.69 -2.57
CA LYS A 39 3.31 22.16 -2.54
C LYS A 39 2.25 22.67 -3.50
N SER A 40 1.26 23.41 -3.00
CA SER A 40 0.19 24.02 -3.81
C SER A 40 -0.04 25.45 -3.38
N GLY A 41 0.01 26.40 -4.32
CA GLY A 41 -0.26 27.81 -4.01
C GLY A 41 0.67 28.44 -2.95
N GLY A 42 1.85 27.87 -2.72
CA GLY A 42 2.77 28.30 -1.65
C GLY A 42 2.57 27.58 -0.32
N GLU A 43 1.48 26.83 -0.15
CA GLU A 43 1.16 26.05 1.04
C GLU A 43 1.65 24.60 0.91
N MET A 44 1.95 23.99 2.05
CA MET A 44 2.25 22.56 2.16
C MET A 44 0.97 21.79 2.48
N ILE A 45 0.75 20.70 1.77
CA ILE A 45 -0.39 19.79 1.97
C ILE A 45 0.17 18.38 2.10
N VAL A 46 -0.35 17.62 3.07
CA VAL A 46 -0.02 16.21 3.23
C VAL A 46 -1.20 15.36 2.77
N ALA A 47 -1.07 14.68 1.64
CA ALA A 47 -2.08 13.74 1.17
C ALA A 47 -1.77 12.33 1.72
N ILE A 48 -2.77 11.69 2.32
CA ILE A 48 -2.60 10.44 3.07
C ILE A 48 -3.37 9.32 2.35
N ASP A 49 -2.68 8.24 1.99
CA ASP A 49 -3.30 6.98 1.53
C ASP A 49 -3.10 5.86 2.58
N PRO A 50 -4.15 5.51 3.35
CA PRO A 50 -4.10 4.41 4.30
C PRO A 50 -4.37 3.03 3.67
N THR A 51 -4.62 2.97 2.36
CA THR A 51 -5.05 1.75 1.65
C THR A 51 -3.92 0.99 0.97
N PHE A 52 -2.72 1.59 0.91
CA PHE A 52 -1.58 0.96 0.25
C PHE A 52 -1.12 -0.31 0.98
N GLU A 53 -0.97 -1.39 0.21
CA GLU A 53 -0.48 -2.68 0.68
C GLU A 53 0.81 -3.02 -0.06
N GLN A 54 1.87 -3.32 0.70
CA GLN A 54 3.07 -3.89 0.10
C GLN A 54 2.80 -5.33 -0.34
N TYR A 55 3.45 -5.75 -1.42
CA TYR A 55 3.29 -7.08 -1.98
C TYR A 55 4.59 -7.58 -2.62
N LEU A 56 4.62 -8.88 -2.89
CA LEU A 56 5.66 -9.54 -3.67
C LEU A 56 5.03 -10.47 -4.72
N TYR A 57 5.84 -10.90 -5.69
CA TYR A 57 5.46 -11.92 -6.67
C TYR A 57 6.19 -13.24 -6.40
N VAL A 58 5.48 -14.34 -6.61
CA VAL A 58 6.03 -15.70 -6.50
C VAL A 58 5.87 -16.39 -7.85
N THR A 59 6.97 -16.87 -8.43
CA THR A 59 6.93 -17.76 -9.59
C THR A 59 6.85 -19.21 -9.13
N THR A 60 6.12 -20.03 -9.88
CA THR A 60 5.84 -21.42 -9.50
C THR A 60 5.59 -22.29 -10.73
N SER A 61 5.59 -23.61 -10.54
CA SER A 61 5.09 -24.58 -11.53
C SER A 61 3.57 -24.74 -11.49
N ASP A 62 2.90 -24.39 -10.39
CA ASP A 62 1.44 -24.51 -10.21
C ASP A 62 0.94 -23.36 -9.34
N THR A 63 0.35 -22.34 -9.99
CA THR A 63 -0.15 -21.13 -9.34
C THR A 63 -1.29 -21.42 -8.37
N LYS A 64 -2.21 -22.32 -8.71
CA LYS A 64 -3.37 -22.65 -7.88
C LYS A 64 -2.96 -23.37 -6.61
N LYS A 65 -2.08 -24.38 -6.72
CA LYS A 65 -1.57 -25.12 -5.55
C LYS A 65 -0.74 -24.20 -4.65
N THR A 66 0.15 -23.41 -5.24
CA THR A 66 1.02 -22.50 -4.49
C THR A 66 0.22 -21.41 -3.79
N ALA A 67 -0.75 -20.79 -4.46
CA ALA A 67 -1.64 -19.81 -3.83
C ALA A 67 -2.40 -20.40 -2.64
N LYS A 68 -2.87 -21.64 -2.73
CA LYS A 68 -3.55 -22.34 -1.62
C LYS A 68 -2.61 -22.65 -0.45
N LEU A 69 -1.33 -22.92 -0.70
CA LEU A 69 -0.34 -23.12 0.35
C LEU A 69 -0.02 -21.80 1.05
N ILE A 70 0.27 -20.75 0.28
CA ILE A 70 0.58 -19.43 0.82
C ILE A 70 -0.60 -18.87 1.61
N SER A 71 -1.85 -19.04 1.16
CA SER A 71 -3.03 -18.52 1.87
C SER A 71 -3.28 -19.16 3.23
N LYS A 72 -2.68 -20.33 3.49
CA LYS A 72 -2.74 -21.05 4.77
C LYS A 72 -1.52 -20.80 5.66
N LEU A 73 -0.56 -20.02 5.19
CA LEU A 73 0.67 -19.75 5.93
C LEU A 73 0.35 -18.87 7.15
N GLU A 74 0.72 -19.37 8.32
CA GLU A 74 0.63 -18.65 9.58
C GLU A 74 1.96 -18.79 10.32
N LEU A 75 2.53 -17.66 10.75
CA LEU A 75 3.74 -17.63 11.58
C LEU A 75 3.40 -16.97 12.91
N SER A 76 3.76 -17.60 14.03
CA SER A 76 3.65 -16.96 15.34
C SER A 76 4.93 -16.18 15.64
N GLU A 77 4.81 -14.88 15.89
CA GLU A 77 5.93 -14.04 16.31
C GLU A 77 5.46 -13.05 17.38
N ARG A 78 6.15 -13.03 18.53
CA ARG A 78 5.90 -12.08 19.65
C ARG A 78 4.43 -12.00 20.08
N GLY A 79 3.75 -13.14 20.14
CA GLY A 79 2.33 -13.22 20.53
C GLY A 79 1.34 -12.77 19.44
N ARG A 80 1.81 -12.55 18.20
CA ARG A 80 1.01 -12.17 17.04
C ARG A 80 1.03 -13.30 16.02
N ILE A 81 -0.06 -13.49 15.28
CA ILE A 81 -0.10 -14.38 14.12
C ILE A 81 0.08 -13.53 12.86
N LEU A 82 1.17 -13.78 12.15
CA LEU A 82 1.44 -13.19 10.84
C LEU A 82 0.87 -14.09 9.76
N LYS A 83 0.10 -13.49 8.84
CA LYS A 83 -0.46 -14.18 7.67
C LYS A 83 -0.53 -13.24 6.48
N PRO A 84 -0.53 -13.76 5.24
CA PRO A 84 -0.79 -12.94 4.06
C PRO A 84 -2.16 -12.25 4.15
N LYS A 85 -2.22 -11.01 3.66
CA LYS A 85 -3.47 -10.25 3.58
C LYS A 85 -4.32 -10.70 2.40
N SER A 86 -3.69 -10.89 1.24
CA SER A 86 -4.33 -11.45 0.05
C SER A 86 -3.36 -12.26 -0.78
N VAL A 87 -3.88 -13.26 -1.50
CA VAL A 87 -3.11 -14.18 -2.34
C VAL A 87 -3.88 -14.42 -3.63
N ASN A 88 -3.37 -13.94 -4.75
CA ASN A 88 -4.09 -13.96 -6.03
C ASN A 88 -3.18 -14.40 -7.17
N ALA A 89 -3.69 -15.20 -8.12
CA ALA A 89 -2.98 -15.50 -9.35
C ALA A 89 -2.89 -14.24 -10.22
N PHE A 90 -1.74 -14.02 -10.85
CA PHE A 90 -1.44 -12.86 -11.70
C PHE A 90 -0.60 -13.27 -12.89
N LYS A 91 -0.83 -12.65 -14.04
CA LYS A 91 0.06 -12.75 -15.20
C LYS A 91 1.06 -11.59 -15.17
N ARG A 92 2.34 -11.89 -15.41
CA ARG A 92 3.43 -10.92 -15.50
C ARG A 92 4.31 -11.23 -16.69
N THR A 93 5.06 -10.22 -17.15
CA THR A 93 6.10 -10.42 -18.16
C THR A 93 7.44 -10.59 -17.45
N PHE A 94 8.15 -11.67 -17.76
CA PHE A 94 9.50 -11.95 -17.26
C PHE A 94 10.41 -12.26 -18.44
N LEU A 95 11.46 -11.46 -18.62
CA LEU A 95 12.40 -11.56 -19.75
C LEU A 95 11.69 -11.65 -21.13
N GLY A 96 10.65 -10.84 -21.31
CA GLY A 96 9.87 -10.77 -22.56
C GLY A 96 8.81 -11.85 -22.73
N SER A 97 8.72 -12.84 -21.84
CA SER A 97 7.71 -13.91 -21.89
C SER A 97 6.61 -13.70 -20.85
N GLU A 98 5.37 -14.05 -21.17
CA GLU A 98 4.29 -14.10 -20.18
C GLU A 98 4.52 -15.28 -19.21
N VAL A 99 4.45 -15.01 -17.92
CA VAL A 99 4.63 -15.98 -16.84
C VAL A 99 3.48 -15.84 -15.85
N GLU A 100 2.92 -16.97 -15.43
CA GLU A 100 1.97 -16.99 -14.33
C GLU A 100 2.69 -16.89 -12.98
N THR A 101 2.16 -16.05 -12.10
CA THR A 101 2.71 -15.73 -10.79
C THR A 101 1.61 -15.71 -9.74
N VAL A 102 2.00 -15.76 -8.47
CA VAL A 102 1.11 -15.47 -7.34
C VAL A 102 1.52 -14.12 -6.76
N LYS A 103 0.59 -13.15 -6.74
CA LYS A 103 0.74 -11.89 -6.03
C LYS A 103 0.33 -12.09 -4.57
N VAL A 104 1.21 -11.76 -3.64
CA VAL A 104 0.98 -11.89 -2.20
C VAL A 104 1.06 -10.50 -1.57
N ALA A 105 -0.04 -10.01 -1.01
CA ALA A 105 -0.08 -8.74 -0.28
C ALA A 105 -0.03 -8.96 1.23
N PHE A 106 0.46 -7.96 1.97
CA PHE A 106 0.72 -8.05 3.40
C PHE A 106 -0.03 -6.97 4.18
N HIS A 107 -0.31 -7.24 5.45
CA HIS A 107 -0.89 -6.24 6.35
C HIS A 107 0.11 -5.13 6.67
N HIS A 108 1.39 -5.48 6.80
CA HIS A 108 2.47 -4.56 7.07
C HIS A 108 3.77 -4.94 6.32
N PRO A 109 4.60 -3.98 5.88
CA PRO A 109 5.97 -4.22 5.41
C PRO A 109 6.86 -5.13 6.30
N LYS A 110 6.80 -4.97 7.63
CA LYS A 110 7.47 -5.84 8.60
C LYS A 110 7.00 -7.30 8.48
N ASP A 111 5.70 -7.54 8.25
CA ASP A 111 5.15 -8.89 8.07
C ASP A 111 5.67 -9.54 6.79
N MET A 112 5.75 -8.78 5.69
CA MET A 112 6.35 -9.25 4.44
C MET A 112 7.78 -9.75 4.67
N SER A 113 8.56 -8.98 5.44
CA SER A 113 9.96 -9.33 5.70
C SER A 113 10.12 -10.67 6.42
N ARG A 114 9.11 -11.10 7.18
CA ARG A 114 9.08 -12.39 7.88
C ARG A 114 8.50 -13.48 7.00
N LEU A 115 7.31 -13.26 6.45
CA LEU A 115 6.57 -14.23 5.66
C LEU A 115 7.31 -14.63 4.38
N ARG A 116 8.07 -13.73 3.75
CA ARG A 116 8.81 -14.04 2.50
C ARG A 116 9.78 -15.22 2.66
N HIS A 117 10.40 -15.37 3.84
CA HIS A 117 11.33 -16.47 4.07
C HIS A 117 10.59 -17.80 4.09
N ALA A 118 9.47 -17.88 4.82
CA ALA A 118 8.64 -19.07 4.83
C ALA A 118 7.99 -19.37 3.47
N ILE A 119 7.60 -18.34 2.71
CA ILE A 119 7.07 -18.51 1.34
C ILE A 119 8.12 -19.14 0.43
N ARG A 120 9.39 -18.71 0.51
CA ARG A 120 10.48 -19.24 -0.33
C ARG A 120 10.69 -20.74 -0.14
N GLU A 121 10.47 -21.26 1.06
CA GLU A 121 10.63 -22.69 1.39
C GLU A 121 9.43 -23.57 0.99
N LEU A 122 8.34 -22.99 0.46
CA LEU A 122 7.15 -23.76 0.12
C LEU A 122 7.37 -24.64 -1.13
N PRO A 123 6.87 -25.89 -1.15
CA PRO A 123 6.96 -26.75 -2.32
C PRO A 123 6.33 -26.12 -3.57
N GLY A 124 7.10 -26.10 -4.66
CA GLY A 124 6.67 -25.56 -5.95
C GLY A 124 6.98 -24.08 -6.16
N VAL A 125 7.41 -23.35 -5.13
CA VAL A 125 7.97 -22.01 -5.29
C VAL A 125 9.31 -22.12 -6.01
N LYS A 126 9.45 -21.36 -7.11
CA LYS A 126 10.70 -21.27 -7.87
C LYS A 126 11.53 -20.10 -7.36
N GLU A 127 10.95 -18.90 -7.43
CA GLU A 127 11.58 -17.66 -6.98
C GLU A 127 10.55 -16.67 -6.44
N ILE A 128 11.05 -15.71 -5.65
CA ILE A 128 10.27 -14.56 -5.22
C ILE A 128 10.90 -13.26 -5.72
N TYR A 129 10.05 -12.32 -6.13
CA TYR A 129 10.47 -11.07 -6.76
C TYR A 129 9.86 -9.88 -6.05
N GLU A 130 10.48 -8.72 -6.25
CA GLU A 130 9.93 -7.41 -5.87
C GLU A 130 9.73 -7.22 -4.35
N PHE A 131 10.31 -8.09 -3.52
CA PHE A 131 10.19 -8.10 -2.06
C PHE A 131 11.06 -7.05 -1.35
N ASP A 132 11.95 -6.39 -2.06
CA ASP A 132 12.95 -5.44 -1.55
C ASP A 132 12.70 -4.00 -2.02
N ILE A 133 11.59 -3.75 -2.72
CA ILE A 133 11.19 -2.41 -3.14
C ILE A 133 10.52 -1.69 -1.95
N PRO A 134 11.09 -0.57 -1.45
CA PRO A 134 10.51 0.19 -0.34
C PRO A 134 9.10 0.71 -0.64
N SER A 135 8.22 0.77 0.37
CA SER A 135 6.81 1.14 0.24
C SER A 135 6.59 2.45 -0.53
N ALA A 136 7.34 3.52 -0.21
CA ALA A 136 7.21 4.80 -0.89
C ALA A 136 7.57 4.71 -2.39
N ARG A 137 8.65 4.00 -2.73
CA ARG A 137 9.06 3.79 -4.14
C ARG A 137 8.06 2.93 -4.89
N ARG A 138 7.57 1.86 -4.25
CA ARG A 138 6.52 1.01 -4.80
C ARG A 138 5.28 1.83 -5.13
N TYR A 139 4.86 2.67 -4.20
CA TYR A 139 3.69 3.52 -4.36
C TYR A 139 3.83 4.47 -5.56
N LEU A 140 4.98 5.13 -5.71
CA LEU A 140 5.25 5.98 -6.87
C LEU A 140 5.11 5.21 -8.19
N VAL A 141 5.73 4.03 -8.30
CA VAL A 141 5.68 3.18 -9.50
C VAL A 141 4.25 2.74 -9.81
N ASP A 142 3.56 2.20 -8.81
CA ASP A 142 2.21 1.63 -8.97
C ASP A 142 1.16 2.70 -9.35
N ARG A 143 1.38 3.95 -8.91
CA ARG A 143 0.50 5.09 -9.19
C ARG A 143 1.01 5.96 -10.35
N GLY A 144 2.08 5.57 -11.04
CA GLY A 144 2.64 6.36 -12.14
C GLY A 144 3.06 7.78 -11.74
N LEU A 145 3.44 7.99 -10.49
CA LEU A 145 3.82 9.29 -9.95
C LEU A 145 5.31 9.52 -10.15
N THR A 146 5.66 10.71 -10.63
CA THR A 146 7.05 11.13 -10.79
C THR A 146 7.36 12.22 -9.74
N PRO A 147 8.40 12.05 -8.91
CA PRO A 147 8.85 13.12 -8.01
C PRO A 147 9.09 14.42 -8.77
N MET A 148 8.93 15.56 -8.09
CA MET A 148 9.10 16.90 -8.69
C MET A 148 8.18 17.17 -9.89
N SER A 149 7.09 16.41 -10.04
CA SER A 149 6.08 16.64 -11.07
C SER A 149 4.76 17.13 -10.46
N GLY A 150 3.95 17.80 -11.28
CA GLY A 150 2.60 18.20 -10.88
C GLY A 150 1.69 16.99 -10.77
N VAL A 151 1.01 16.84 -9.63
CA VAL A 151 0.06 15.76 -9.37
C VAL A 151 -1.32 16.32 -9.04
N SER A 152 -2.36 15.57 -9.37
CA SER A 152 -3.75 15.89 -9.00
C SER A 152 -4.25 14.82 -8.04
N VAL A 153 -4.63 15.21 -6.83
CA VAL A 153 -5.14 14.30 -5.79
C VAL A 153 -6.55 14.70 -5.39
N SER A 154 -7.34 13.75 -4.90
CA SER A 154 -8.67 14.02 -4.38
C SER A 154 -8.93 13.26 -3.09
N GLY A 155 -9.53 13.93 -2.12
CA GLY A 155 -9.78 13.36 -0.81
C GLY A 155 -10.60 14.26 0.09
N LYS A 156 -10.79 13.79 1.31
CA LYS A 156 -11.44 14.55 2.39
C LYS A 156 -10.40 15.43 3.05
N VAL A 157 -10.75 16.70 3.25
CA VAL A 157 -9.85 17.64 3.92
C VAL A 157 -10.02 17.49 5.43
N GLU A 158 -8.90 17.36 6.12
CA GLU A 158 -8.81 17.40 7.58
C GLU A 158 -7.73 18.42 7.97
N GLU A 159 -7.88 19.04 9.12
CA GLU A 159 -6.89 19.99 9.64
C GLU A 159 -6.48 19.56 11.05
N GLU A 160 -5.18 19.30 11.22
CA GLU A 160 -4.61 18.99 12.53
C GLU A 160 -3.42 19.91 12.80
N LYS A 161 -3.46 20.63 13.93
CA LYS A 161 -2.37 21.53 14.38
C LYS A 161 -1.93 22.55 13.31
N GLY A 162 -2.87 23.02 12.49
CA GLY A 162 -2.61 23.99 11.41
C GLY A 162 -1.99 23.39 10.14
N ILE A 163 -1.88 22.06 10.06
CA ILE A 163 -1.46 21.35 8.84
C ILE A 163 -2.70 20.81 8.13
N LYS A 164 -2.83 21.17 6.85
CA LYS A 164 -3.89 20.67 5.98
C LYS A 164 -3.55 19.27 5.48
N MET A 165 -4.38 18.31 5.87
CA MET A 165 -4.29 16.91 5.44
C MET A 165 -5.40 16.60 4.44
N LEU A 166 -5.08 15.75 3.46
CA LEU A 166 -6.02 15.27 2.46
C LEU A 166 -6.08 13.74 2.50
N MET A 167 -7.12 13.20 3.13
CA MET A 167 -7.37 11.76 3.21
C MET A 167 -7.86 11.25 1.86
N LEU A 168 -7.01 10.51 1.14
CA LEU A 168 -7.28 10.09 -0.23
C LEU A 168 -8.36 9.01 -0.29
N GLU A 169 -9.31 9.16 -1.21
CA GLU A 169 -10.42 8.20 -1.41
C GLU A 169 -10.00 6.98 -2.25
N SER A 170 -8.80 6.46 -1.99
CA SER A 170 -7.96 5.68 -2.91
C SER A 170 -7.32 6.57 -3.98
N PRO A 171 -5.97 6.63 -4.05
CA PRO A 171 -5.28 7.37 -5.09
C PRO A 171 -5.54 6.70 -6.45
N ARG A 172 -6.41 7.34 -7.23
CA ARG A 172 -6.43 7.10 -8.67
C ARG A 172 -5.31 7.94 -9.27
N ALA A 173 -4.40 7.28 -9.97
CA ALA A 173 -3.60 7.90 -11.00
C ALA A 173 -4.52 8.32 -12.16
#